data_AF-A0AB36TD32-F1
#
_entry.id   AF-A0AB36TD32-F1
#
_cell.length_a   1.000
_cell.length_b   1.000
_cell.length_c   1.000
_cell.angle_alpha   90.00
_cell.angle_beta   90.00
_cell.angle_gamma   90.00
#
_symmetry.space_group_name_H-M   'P 1'
#
loop_
_entity.id
_entity.type
_entity.pdbx_description
1 polymer ?
#
loop_
_entity_poly.entity_id
_entity_poly.type
_entity_poly.pdbx_seq_one_letter_code
_entity_poly.pdbx_strand_id
1 'polypeptide(L)'
;MNDILRLRKELEKAVLRNDIEKADKISDQLFRIQGGMESDTVMPAQFVDEIIERSKQKSGGQKSMNMKKFISIVAIAAVTAALGITALAARWYGIRDLVFKDSGNEAAITENSDISDSATDVEASTDGYVKEKADLIVLQGYPDSNEYKASVEWNLFRAGYDTDGKLLSEVGNGSNEYTEKYPLYLVYTKEMAEKLEEIVAKYQLKLHESITVVSSGEELIKEANVGQFIKDANTVLSGYVYNDGTFHFDGEALLKNGRKIDYQFGNYVKGTFSDTYLNIGDASSYAEWEYKTGSGQKVSLALGDTKALVIADLKNSYVVINVLSGNSMITVDDLQEFADCFDFSQIK
;
A
#
# COMPACT_ATOMS: atom_id res chain seq x y z
N MET A 1 -25.12 13.24 0.13
CA MET A 1 -24.13 13.37 1.23
C MET A 1 -24.59 12.78 2.57
N ASN A 2 -25.90 12.71 2.89
CA ASN A 2 -26.40 12.20 4.19
C ASN A 2 -26.66 10.67 4.26
N ASP A 3 -26.79 10.00 3.10
CA ASP A 3 -27.18 8.58 3.06
C ASP A 3 -26.02 7.59 3.28
N ILE A 4 -24.79 7.91 2.84
CA ILE A 4 -23.62 7.04 3.02
C ILE A 4 -23.26 6.89 4.51
N LEU A 5 -23.23 8.00 5.25
CA LEU A 5 -22.99 8.00 6.69
C LEU A 5 -24.06 7.22 7.48
N ARG A 6 -25.32 7.27 7.01
CA ARG A 6 -26.42 6.48 7.58
C ARG A 6 -26.19 4.99 7.31
N LEU A 7 -25.90 4.62 6.07
CA LEU A 7 -25.67 3.22 5.67
C LEU A 7 -24.45 2.62 6.36
N ARG A 8 -23.35 3.36 6.55
CA ARG A 8 -22.19 2.88 7.33
C ARG A 8 -22.55 2.57 8.78
N LYS A 9 -23.31 3.44 9.45
CA LYS A 9 -23.79 3.20 10.82
C LYS A 9 -24.78 2.04 10.92
N GLU A 10 -25.56 1.80 9.87
CA GLU A 10 -26.49 0.66 9.82
C GLU A 10 -25.76 -0.65 9.53
N LEU A 11 -24.71 -0.63 8.71
CA LEU A 11 -23.83 -1.76 8.45
C LEU A 11 -23.13 -2.20 9.74
N GLU A 12 -22.51 -1.28 10.48
CA GLU A 12 -21.89 -1.55 11.78
C GLU A 12 -22.88 -2.20 12.76
N LYS A 13 -24.12 -1.70 12.82
CA LYS A 13 -25.16 -2.28 13.69
C LYS A 13 -25.62 -3.67 13.24
N ALA A 14 -25.64 -3.95 11.93
CA ALA A 14 -26.00 -5.27 11.40
C ALA A 14 -24.91 -6.29 11.70
N VAL A 15 -23.64 -5.93 11.52
CA VAL A 15 -22.47 -6.76 11.85
C VAL A 15 -22.41 -7.06 13.35
N LEU A 16 -22.59 -6.06 14.22
CA LEU A 16 -22.61 -6.24 15.68
C LEU A 16 -23.75 -7.14 16.18
N ARG A 17 -24.82 -7.27 15.41
CA ARG A 17 -25.98 -8.12 15.73
C ARG A 17 -25.93 -9.48 15.03
N ASN A 18 -24.85 -9.76 14.29
CA ASN A 18 -24.69 -10.97 13.48
C ASN A 18 -25.83 -11.16 12.45
N ASP A 19 -26.40 -10.05 11.95
CA ASP A 19 -27.47 -10.02 10.96
C ASP A 19 -26.85 -9.92 9.56
N ILE A 20 -26.39 -11.07 9.07
CA ILE A 20 -25.52 -11.19 7.90
C ILE A 20 -26.23 -10.77 6.62
N GLU A 21 -27.49 -11.20 6.41
CA GLU A 21 -28.27 -10.82 5.22
C GLU A 21 -28.47 -9.30 5.14
N LYS A 22 -28.65 -8.65 6.30
CA LYS A 22 -28.82 -7.20 6.35
C LYS A 22 -27.51 -6.46 6.12
N ALA A 23 -26.40 -6.95 6.68
CA ALA A 23 -25.07 -6.39 6.46
C ALA A 23 -24.70 -6.46 4.97
N ASP A 24 -24.95 -7.60 4.33
CA ASP A 24 -24.70 -7.85 2.92
C ASP A 24 -25.47 -6.86 2.02
N LYS A 25 -26.77 -6.73 2.25
CA LYS A 25 -27.62 -5.78 1.52
C LYS A 25 -27.19 -4.32 1.68
N ILE A 26 -26.71 -3.92 2.86
CA ILE A 26 -26.25 -2.54 3.10
C ILE A 26 -24.88 -2.32 2.45
N SER A 27 -24.02 -3.35 2.46
CA SER A 27 -22.73 -3.34 1.76
C SER A 27 -22.92 -3.14 0.26
N ASP A 28 -23.84 -3.89 -0.35
CA ASP A 28 -24.21 -3.74 -1.77
C ASP A 28 -24.74 -2.33 -2.09
N GLN A 29 -25.52 -1.74 -1.19
CA GLN A 29 -26.02 -0.39 -1.36
C GLN A 29 -24.91 0.66 -1.28
N LEU A 30 -23.98 0.51 -0.33
CA LEU A 30 -22.80 1.37 -0.23
C LEU A 30 -21.94 1.25 -1.49
N PHE A 31 -21.73 0.02 -1.96
CA PHE A 31 -20.94 -0.29 -3.15
C PHE A 31 -21.55 0.34 -4.42
N ARG A 32 -22.86 0.19 -4.63
CA ARG A 32 -23.57 0.82 -5.76
C ARG A 32 -23.53 2.36 -5.69
N ILE A 33 -23.70 2.94 -4.50
CA ILE A 33 -23.64 4.41 -4.31
C ILE A 33 -22.22 4.95 -4.56
N GLN A 34 -21.20 4.12 -4.39
CA GLN A 34 -19.80 4.44 -4.66
C GLN A 34 -19.37 4.10 -6.10
N GLY A 35 -20.31 3.74 -6.99
CA GLY A 35 -20.06 3.53 -8.41
C GLY A 35 -19.71 2.09 -8.81
N GLY A 36 -19.86 1.11 -7.91
CA GLY A 36 -19.62 -0.30 -8.20
C GLY A 36 -20.76 -0.98 -8.99
N MET A 37 -20.43 -1.91 -9.89
CA MET A 37 -21.41 -2.64 -10.73
C MET A 37 -21.79 -4.01 -10.12
N GLU A 38 -22.98 -4.51 -10.46
CA GLU A 38 -23.53 -5.80 -9.96
C GLU A 38 -22.66 -7.03 -10.29
N SER A 39 -21.71 -6.92 -11.22
CA SER A 39 -20.71 -7.96 -11.51
C SER A 39 -19.68 -8.15 -10.42
N ASP A 40 -19.53 -7.18 -9.53
CA ASP A 40 -18.42 -7.09 -8.57
C ASP A 40 -18.88 -7.42 -7.13
N THR A 41 -20.18 -7.70 -6.94
CA THR A 41 -20.82 -7.87 -5.61
C THR A 41 -20.87 -9.32 -5.09
N VAL A 42 -20.11 -10.27 -5.65
CA VAL A 42 -20.15 -11.66 -5.16
C VAL A 42 -19.02 -11.92 -4.17
N MET A 43 -19.27 -11.64 -2.88
CA MET A 43 -18.48 -12.22 -1.78
C MET A 43 -19.09 -13.56 -1.35
N PRO A 44 -18.37 -14.70 -1.46
CA PRO A 44 -18.88 -15.98 -0.99
C PRO A 44 -18.83 -16.05 0.54
N ALA A 45 -19.95 -16.44 1.16
CA ALA A 45 -20.12 -16.62 2.60
C ALA A 45 -19.08 -17.54 3.28
N GLN A 46 -18.30 -18.32 2.51
CA GLN A 46 -17.27 -19.23 3.00
C GLN A 46 -15.99 -18.53 3.48
N PHE A 47 -15.73 -17.30 3.02
CA PHE A 47 -14.50 -16.57 3.36
C PHE A 47 -14.48 -16.11 4.83
N VAL A 48 -15.65 -15.82 5.41
CA VAL A 48 -15.77 -15.38 6.81
C VAL A 48 -15.62 -16.58 7.76
N ASP A 49 -16.14 -17.75 7.39
CA ASP A 49 -16.06 -18.96 8.23
C ASP A 49 -14.63 -19.52 8.32
N GLU A 50 -13.84 -19.45 7.25
CA GLU A 50 -12.43 -19.91 7.25
C GLU A 50 -11.51 -19.00 8.08
N ILE A 51 -11.78 -17.70 8.14
CA ILE A 51 -11.04 -16.75 8.97
C ILE A 51 -11.30 -17.01 10.46
N ILE A 52 -12.56 -17.33 10.82
CA ILE A 52 -12.96 -17.64 12.20
C ILE A 52 -12.36 -18.97 12.67
N GLU A 53 -12.35 -20.01 11.83
CA GLU A 53 -11.74 -21.32 12.13
C GLU A 53 -10.21 -21.22 12.33
N ARG A 54 -9.50 -20.48 11.47
CA ARG A 54 -8.03 -20.30 11.57
C ARG A 54 -7.60 -19.55 12.83
N SER A 55 -8.43 -18.65 13.37
CA SER A 55 -8.14 -17.93 14.61
C SER A 55 -8.12 -18.85 15.84
N LYS A 56 -8.87 -19.96 15.84
CA LYS A 56 -8.97 -20.91 16.96
C LYS A 56 -7.80 -21.90 17.01
N GLN A 57 -7.09 -22.13 15.90
CA GLN A 57 -6.03 -23.14 15.82
C GLN A 57 -4.62 -22.65 16.20
N LYS A 58 -4.37 -21.33 16.34
CA LYS A 58 -3.04 -20.77 16.69
C LYS A 58 -2.71 -20.74 18.20
N SER A 59 -3.29 -21.63 18.99
CA SER A 59 -2.91 -21.87 20.40
C SER A 59 -2.27 -23.25 20.54
N GLY A 60 -1.00 -23.40 20.15
CA GLY A 60 -0.27 -24.63 20.48
C GLY A 60 1.08 -24.82 19.79
N GLY A 61 2.17 -24.67 20.55
CA GLY A 61 3.34 -25.54 20.41
C GLY A 61 4.52 -25.02 19.59
N GLN A 62 5.32 -24.15 20.19
CA GLN A 62 6.69 -23.83 19.80
C GLN A 62 7.63 -25.04 19.99
N LYS A 63 8.53 -25.33 19.04
CA LYS A 63 9.71 -26.20 19.27
C LYS A 63 10.99 -25.45 18.91
N SER A 64 11.85 -25.26 19.92
CA SER A 64 13.13 -24.55 19.83
C SER A 64 14.21 -25.35 19.12
N MET A 65 15.06 -24.70 18.32
CA MET A 65 16.28 -25.28 17.76
C MET A 65 17.55 -24.74 18.46
N ASN A 66 18.56 -25.62 18.55
CA ASN A 66 19.65 -25.63 19.54
C ASN A 66 20.73 -24.53 19.33
N MET A 67 21.00 -23.73 20.37
CA MET A 67 21.85 -22.52 20.42
C MET A 67 23.36 -22.72 20.11
N LYS A 68 23.84 -23.95 19.89
CA LYS A 68 25.28 -24.26 19.81
C LYS A 68 25.88 -24.34 18.40
N LYS A 69 25.13 -23.99 17.34
CA LYS A 69 25.62 -24.03 15.95
C LYS A 69 25.79 -22.67 15.26
N PHE A 70 25.51 -21.54 15.93
CA PHE A 70 25.63 -20.20 15.32
C PHE A 70 26.91 -19.42 15.63
N ILE A 71 27.72 -19.87 16.60
CA ILE A 71 28.88 -19.10 17.08
C ILE A 71 30.08 -19.11 16.09
N SER A 72 30.07 -19.94 15.05
CA SER A 72 31.14 -19.94 14.03
C SER A 72 30.89 -19.08 12.78
N ILE A 73 29.69 -18.52 12.59
CA ILE A 73 29.39 -17.67 11.40
C ILE A 73 29.61 -16.18 11.71
N VAL A 74 29.56 -15.78 12.97
CA VAL A 74 29.70 -14.37 13.41
C VAL A 74 31.14 -13.84 13.29
N ALA A 75 32.15 -14.70 13.12
CA ALA A 75 33.55 -14.28 13.08
C ALA A 75 34.08 -13.87 11.67
N ILE A 76 33.30 -14.05 10.59
CA ILE A 76 33.74 -13.70 9.22
C ILE A 76 33.07 -12.42 8.69
N ALA A 77 31.91 -12.02 9.23
CA ALA A 77 31.24 -10.77 8.86
C ALA A 77 31.81 -9.52 9.58
N ALA A 78 32.66 -9.70 10.61
CA ALA A 78 33.13 -8.61 11.46
C ALA A 78 34.36 -7.84 10.92
N VAL A 79 34.89 -8.18 9.74
CA VAL A 79 36.13 -7.57 9.21
C VAL A 79 35.89 -6.63 8.00
N THR A 80 34.67 -6.54 7.46
CA THR A 80 34.35 -5.66 6.32
C THR A 80 33.54 -4.41 6.67
N ALA A 81 33.36 -4.09 7.95
CA ALA A 81 32.64 -2.90 8.41
C ALA A 81 33.56 -1.85 9.06
N ALA A 82 34.85 -1.84 8.71
CA ALA A 82 35.78 -0.78 9.09
C ALA A 82 36.34 -0.13 7.83
N LEU A 83 36.11 1.18 7.70
CA LEU A 83 36.60 2.12 6.68
C LEU A 83 35.69 2.32 5.46
N GLY A 84 34.70 3.19 5.66
CA GLY A 84 33.92 3.80 4.60
C GLY A 84 33.07 4.95 5.13
N ILE A 85 33.67 5.93 5.82
CA ILE A 85 33.03 7.25 5.99
C ILE A 85 33.11 7.93 4.63
N THR A 86 32.26 7.51 3.68
CA THR A 86 31.85 8.40 2.60
C THR A 86 30.77 9.27 3.18
N ALA A 87 31.02 10.59 3.21
CA ALA A 87 29.95 11.55 3.25
C ALA A 87 29.00 11.18 2.09
N LEU A 88 27.91 10.49 2.40
CA LEU A 88 26.78 10.41 1.48
C LEU A 88 26.36 11.86 1.31
N ALA A 89 26.74 12.46 0.19
CA ALA A 89 25.94 13.54 -0.36
C ALA A 89 24.52 13.00 -0.30
N ALA A 90 23.65 13.62 0.50
CA ALA A 90 22.25 13.25 0.58
C ALA A 90 21.75 13.27 -0.88
N ARG A 91 21.60 12.08 -1.47
CA ARG A 91 21.14 11.93 -2.84
C ARG A 91 19.66 12.23 -2.77
N TRP A 92 19.28 13.39 -3.26
CA TRP A 92 17.89 13.72 -3.45
C TRP A 92 17.42 13.00 -4.71
N TYR A 93 16.56 12.00 -4.54
CA TYR A 93 15.77 11.42 -5.62
C TYR A 93 14.40 12.06 -5.56
N GLY A 94 14.03 12.77 -6.62
CA GLY A 94 12.67 13.28 -6.75
C GLY A 94 11.70 12.16 -7.09
N ILE A 95 10.40 12.41 -6.97
CA ILE A 95 9.36 11.46 -7.35
C ILE A 95 9.48 11.07 -8.82
N ARG A 96 9.98 11.98 -9.67
CA ARG A 96 10.25 11.75 -11.09
C ARG A 96 11.29 10.67 -11.32
N ASP A 97 12.25 10.53 -10.41
CA ASP A 97 13.25 9.46 -10.45
C ASP A 97 12.67 8.12 -10.02
N LEU A 98 11.59 8.12 -9.22
CA LEU A 98 10.87 6.93 -8.78
C LEU A 98 9.92 6.39 -9.86
N VAL A 99 9.56 7.21 -10.84
CA VAL A 99 8.69 6.79 -11.95
C VAL A 99 9.36 5.68 -12.74
N PHE A 100 8.65 4.57 -12.88
CA PHE A 100 9.02 3.52 -13.82
C PHE A 100 8.02 3.50 -14.97
N LYS A 101 8.44 2.96 -16.12
CA LYS A 101 7.55 2.84 -17.27
C LYS A 101 6.42 1.87 -16.91
N ASP A 102 5.22 2.42 -16.73
CA ASP A 102 4.00 1.63 -16.73
C ASP A 102 3.88 0.92 -18.08
N SER A 103 3.78 -0.41 -18.02
CA SER A 103 3.64 -1.29 -19.18
C SER A 103 2.18 -1.45 -19.65
N GLY A 104 1.28 -0.57 -19.20
CA GLY A 104 -0.04 -0.39 -19.81
C GLY A 104 -1.22 -0.57 -18.87
N ASN A 105 -1.07 -0.31 -17.57
CA ASN A 105 -2.21 -0.27 -16.67
C ASN A 105 -3.00 1.02 -16.90
N GLU A 106 -4.04 0.84 -17.70
CA GLU A 106 -5.08 1.81 -17.98
C GLU A 106 -5.62 2.42 -16.68
N ALA A 107 -5.55 3.76 -16.57
CA ALA A 107 -6.09 4.48 -15.42
C ALA A 107 -7.57 4.13 -15.19
N ALA A 108 -7.96 3.99 -13.92
CA ALA A 108 -9.36 4.02 -13.54
C ALA A 108 -9.96 5.38 -13.93
N ILE A 109 -11.13 5.35 -14.56
CA ILE A 109 -11.82 6.51 -15.13
C ILE A 109 -12.16 7.50 -14.01
N THR A 110 -11.65 8.73 -14.09
CA THR A 110 -12.16 9.86 -13.30
C THR A 110 -13.25 10.57 -14.09
N GLU A 111 -14.47 10.64 -13.54
CA GLU A 111 -15.54 11.50 -14.06
C GLU A 111 -15.05 12.96 -14.03
N ASN A 112 -14.71 13.50 -15.19
CA ASN A 112 -14.69 14.96 -15.35
C ASN A 112 -16.14 15.44 -15.39
N SER A 113 -16.47 16.26 -14.41
CA SER A 113 -17.69 17.03 -14.31
C SER A 113 -17.89 17.89 -15.56
N ASP A 114 -18.96 17.63 -16.30
CA ASP A 114 -19.77 18.66 -16.94
C ASP A 114 -21.19 18.12 -17.11
N ILE A 115 -22.05 18.49 -16.17
CA ILE A 115 -23.49 18.28 -16.27
C ILE A 115 -24.02 19.17 -17.40
N SER A 116 -24.56 18.54 -18.43
CA SER A 116 -25.53 19.14 -19.34
C SER A 116 -26.77 18.26 -19.37
N ASP A 117 -27.79 18.71 -18.63
CA ASP A 117 -29.17 18.24 -18.69
C ASP A 117 -29.68 18.13 -20.13
N SER A 118 -30.05 16.92 -20.58
CA SER A 118 -31.33 16.67 -21.26
C SER A 118 -31.46 15.19 -21.63
N ALA A 119 -32.52 14.57 -21.14
CA ALA A 119 -32.94 13.24 -21.58
C ALA A 119 -33.54 13.32 -22.99
N THR A 120 -32.88 12.69 -23.97
CA THR A 120 -33.51 12.01 -25.12
C THR A 120 -32.46 11.33 -26.00
N ASP A 121 -32.79 10.09 -26.38
CA ASP A 121 -32.31 9.32 -27.52
C ASP A 121 -30.95 8.59 -27.47
N VAL A 122 -31.08 7.26 -27.56
CA VAL A 122 -30.03 6.28 -27.81
C VAL A 122 -29.63 6.37 -29.29
N GLU A 123 -28.38 6.69 -29.59
CA GLU A 123 -27.63 6.12 -30.71
C GLU A 123 -26.12 6.39 -30.57
N ALA A 124 -25.33 5.46 -31.09
CA ALA A 124 -23.92 5.26 -30.82
C ALA A 124 -23.02 6.50 -30.94
N SER A 125 -22.20 6.75 -29.92
CA SER A 125 -20.92 7.45 -30.06
C SER A 125 -19.79 6.57 -29.52
N THR A 126 -19.12 5.92 -30.46
CA THR A 126 -17.75 5.42 -30.30
C THR A 126 -16.84 6.65 -30.25
N ASP A 127 -16.85 7.40 -29.15
CA ASP A 127 -16.01 8.60 -29.00
C ASP A 127 -15.01 8.42 -27.87
N GLY A 128 -13.76 8.76 -28.18
CA GLY A 128 -12.57 8.30 -27.50
C GLY A 128 -12.47 8.75 -26.04
N TYR A 129 -12.47 7.77 -25.14
CA TYR A 129 -11.84 7.91 -23.84
C TYR A 129 -10.33 8.04 -24.05
N VAL A 130 -9.80 9.25 -23.95
CA VAL A 130 -8.35 9.46 -23.85
C VAL A 130 -7.94 8.97 -22.47
N LYS A 131 -7.50 7.71 -22.40
CA LYS A 131 -6.80 7.17 -21.23
C LYS A 131 -5.47 7.90 -21.10
N GLU A 132 -5.40 8.81 -20.14
CA GLU A 132 -4.12 9.42 -19.80
C GLU A 132 -3.22 8.38 -19.16
N LYS A 133 -2.01 8.28 -19.70
CA LYS A 133 -0.94 7.46 -19.14
C LYS A 133 -0.55 8.07 -17.81
N ALA A 134 -0.85 7.37 -16.71
CA ALA A 134 -0.47 7.82 -15.39
C ALA A 134 0.93 7.31 -15.03
N ASP A 135 1.72 8.15 -14.38
CA ASP A 135 3.00 7.72 -13.83
C ASP A 135 2.77 6.89 -12.57
N LEU A 136 3.43 5.73 -12.52
CA LEU A 136 3.47 4.85 -11.36
C LEU A 136 4.84 4.98 -10.66
N ILE A 137 4.82 5.04 -9.34
CA ILE A 137 6.03 4.97 -8.51
C ILE A 137 6.08 3.69 -7.70
N VAL A 138 7.29 3.20 -7.48
CA VAL A 138 7.58 2.14 -6.50
C VAL A 138 7.69 2.78 -5.12
N LEU A 139 7.15 2.14 -4.09
CA LEU A 139 7.07 2.66 -2.72
C LEU A 139 8.20 2.14 -1.80
N GLN A 140 8.87 1.09 -2.24
CA GLN A 140 9.78 0.23 -1.47
C GLN A 140 11.27 0.52 -1.75
N GLY A 141 11.60 1.69 -2.29
CA GLY A 141 12.99 2.15 -2.39
C GLY A 141 13.28 3.08 -3.56
N TYR A 142 14.55 3.48 -3.67
CA TYR A 142 15.06 4.33 -4.76
C TYR A 142 15.60 3.51 -5.93
N PRO A 143 15.83 4.11 -7.11
CA PRO A 143 16.18 3.38 -8.33
C PRO A 143 17.44 2.51 -8.26
N ASP A 144 18.37 2.83 -7.36
CA ASP A 144 19.56 2.04 -7.13
C ASP A 144 19.36 0.89 -6.11
N SER A 145 18.25 0.85 -5.40
CA SER A 145 17.90 -0.20 -4.45
C SER A 145 17.48 -1.51 -5.14
N ASN A 146 17.65 -2.61 -4.43
CA ASN A 146 17.29 -3.95 -4.93
C ASN A 146 15.77 -4.13 -4.96
N GLU A 147 15.08 -3.59 -3.97
CA GLU A 147 13.62 -3.58 -3.85
C GLU A 147 12.98 -2.86 -5.05
N TYR A 148 13.47 -1.66 -5.39
CA TYR A 148 12.98 -0.92 -6.55
C TYR A 148 13.12 -1.74 -7.84
N LYS A 149 14.33 -2.25 -8.10
CA LYS A 149 14.62 -3.01 -9.33
C LYS A 149 13.79 -4.28 -9.42
N ALA A 150 13.60 -4.98 -8.30
CA ALA A 150 12.76 -6.17 -8.23
C ALA A 150 11.30 -5.85 -8.57
N SER A 151 10.74 -4.79 -7.99
CA SER A 151 9.35 -4.39 -8.22
C SER A 151 9.12 -3.89 -9.63
N VAL A 152 10.05 -3.13 -10.21
CA VAL A 152 9.97 -2.75 -11.63
C VAL A 152 10.01 -3.98 -12.54
N GLU A 153 10.91 -4.94 -12.29
CA GLU A 153 11.01 -6.15 -13.10
C GLU A 153 9.75 -7.03 -12.97
N TRP A 154 9.19 -7.16 -11.77
CA TRP A 154 7.93 -7.87 -11.54
C TRP A 154 6.75 -7.20 -12.25
N ASN A 155 6.65 -5.87 -12.17
CA ASN A 155 5.63 -5.11 -12.88
C ASN A 155 5.70 -5.30 -14.40
N LEU A 156 6.91 -5.22 -14.97
CA LEU A 156 7.13 -5.44 -16.40
C LEU A 156 6.74 -6.85 -16.85
N PHE A 157 7.06 -7.87 -16.04
CA PHE A 157 6.61 -9.23 -16.30
C PHE A 157 5.08 -9.32 -16.26
N ARG A 158 4.46 -8.84 -15.19
CA ARG A 158 3.00 -8.87 -14.98
C ARG A 158 2.22 -8.21 -16.12
N ALA A 159 2.72 -7.12 -16.68
CA ALA A 159 2.01 -6.44 -17.76
C ALA A 159 2.11 -7.14 -19.13
N GLY A 160 3.11 -8.00 -19.33
CA GLY A 160 3.21 -8.85 -20.51
C GLY A 160 2.63 -10.25 -20.31
N TYR A 161 2.21 -10.58 -19.09
CA TYR A 161 1.79 -11.91 -18.69
C TYR A 161 0.26 -11.98 -18.55
N ASP A 162 -0.34 -13.02 -19.12
CA ASP A 162 -1.80 -13.28 -19.03
C ASP A 162 -2.64 -12.05 -19.40
N THR A 163 -2.26 -11.33 -20.47
CA THR A 163 -2.90 -10.07 -20.87
C THR A 163 -4.35 -10.24 -21.30
N ASP A 164 -4.77 -11.45 -21.66
CA ASP A 164 -6.16 -11.79 -21.96
C ASP A 164 -6.91 -12.40 -20.76
N GLY A 165 -6.25 -12.52 -19.60
CA GLY A 165 -6.81 -12.99 -18.33
C GLY A 165 -7.28 -14.45 -18.34
N LYS A 166 -6.93 -15.24 -19.36
CA LYS A 166 -7.42 -16.63 -19.49
C LYS A 166 -6.88 -17.52 -18.39
N LEU A 167 -5.60 -17.39 -18.04
CA LEU A 167 -4.98 -18.23 -17.03
C LEU A 167 -5.55 -17.91 -15.65
N LEU A 168 -5.75 -16.63 -15.33
CA LEU A 168 -6.44 -16.23 -14.10
C LEU A 168 -7.89 -16.74 -14.07
N SER A 169 -8.60 -16.64 -15.20
CA SER A 169 -9.99 -17.12 -15.32
C SER A 169 -10.12 -18.63 -15.15
N GLU A 170 -9.13 -19.40 -15.64
CA GLU A 170 -9.06 -20.86 -15.46
C GLU A 170 -8.88 -21.27 -13.99
N VAL A 171 -8.13 -20.48 -13.22
CA VAL A 171 -7.98 -20.67 -11.77
C VAL A 171 -9.25 -20.26 -11.03
N GLY A 172 -9.88 -19.16 -11.47
CA GLY A 172 -11.08 -18.60 -10.86
C GLY A 172 -10.86 -18.23 -9.39
N ASN A 173 -11.88 -18.47 -8.56
CA ASN A 173 -11.83 -18.19 -7.12
C ASN A 173 -11.29 -19.36 -6.27
N GLY A 174 -10.77 -20.42 -6.91
CA GLY A 174 -10.22 -21.58 -6.21
C GLY A 174 -8.80 -21.35 -5.69
N SER A 175 -8.33 -22.25 -4.84
CA SER A 175 -6.91 -22.33 -4.49
C SER A 175 -6.19 -23.35 -5.38
N ASN A 176 -4.92 -23.09 -5.65
CA ASN A 176 -3.97 -24.03 -6.20
C ASN A 176 -2.64 -23.96 -5.44
N GLU A 177 -1.69 -24.84 -5.80
CA GLU A 177 -0.40 -24.92 -5.11
C GLU A 177 0.39 -23.60 -5.12
N TYR A 178 0.20 -22.72 -6.12
CA TYR A 178 0.88 -21.44 -6.23
C TYR A 178 0.23 -20.36 -5.39
N THR A 179 -1.11 -20.26 -5.41
CA THR A 179 -1.86 -19.31 -4.59
C THR A 179 -1.70 -19.62 -3.10
N GLU A 180 -1.53 -20.90 -2.75
CA GLU A 180 -1.28 -21.33 -1.36
C GLU A 180 0.16 -21.08 -0.92
N LYS A 181 1.14 -21.26 -1.82
CA LYS A 181 2.56 -21.02 -1.53
C LYS A 181 2.89 -19.53 -1.45
N TYR A 182 2.22 -18.70 -2.24
CA TYR A 182 2.46 -17.25 -2.35
C TYR A 182 1.18 -16.42 -2.15
N PRO A 183 0.51 -16.55 -0.99
CA PRO A 183 -0.82 -15.98 -0.77
C PRO A 183 -0.85 -14.45 -0.74
N LEU A 184 0.31 -13.79 -0.68
CA LEU A 184 0.46 -12.34 -0.55
C LEU A 184 0.89 -11.65 -1.87
N TYR A 185 1.03 -12.40 -2.96
CA TYR A 185 1.64 -11.91 -4.21
C TYR A 185 0.82 -12.22 -5.47
N LEU A 186 -0.44 -12.65 -5.30
CA LEU A 186 -1.36 -12.98 -6.39
C LEU A 186 -0.73 -13.89 -7.47
N VAL A 187 0.06 -14.88 -7.04
CA VAL A 187 0.71 -15.84 -7.94
C VAL A 187 -0.23 -17.02 -8.15
N TYR A 188 -0.66 -17.22 -9.39
CA TYR A 188 -1.66 -18.25 -9.72
C TYR A 188 -1.17 -19.28 -10.74
N THR A 189 0.04 -19.15 -11.28
CA THR A 189 0.64 -20.14 -12.19
C THR A 189 2.07 -20.49 -11.80
N LYS A 190 2.56 -21.59 -12.38
CA LYS A 190 3.96 -22.00 -12.28
C LYS A 190 4.93 -20.95 -12.80
N GLU A 191 4.65 -20.37 -13.96
CA GLU A 191 5.54 -19.38 -14.59
C GLU A 191 5.67 -18.12 -13.73
N MET A 192 4.57 -17.67 -13.13
CA MET A 192 4.61 -16.57 -12.18
C MET A 192 5.42 -16.90 -10.92
N ALA A 193 5.28 -18.12 -10.40
CA ALA A 193 6.05 -18.57 -9.23
C ALA A 193 7.55 -18.63 -9.53
N GLU A 194 7.93 -19.20 -10.68
CA GLU A 194 9.31 -19.26 -11.14
C GLU A 194 9.89 -17.86 -11.34
N LYS A 195 9.11 -16.94 -11.93
CA LYS A 195 9.57 -15.56 -12.12
C LYS A 195 9.70 -14.79 -10.80
N LEU A 196 8.77 -14.97 -9.87
CA LEU A 196 8.87 -14.37 -8.53
C LEU A 196 10.12 -14.88 -7.81
N GLU A 197 10.35 -16.19 -7.79
CA GLU A 197 11.54 -16.80 -7.17
C GLU A 197 12.84 -16.32 -7.84
N GLU A 198 12.86 -16.21 -9.17
CA GLU A 198 14.00 -15.67 -9.92
C GLU A 198 14.33 -14.23 -9.48
N ILE A 199 13.33 -13.34 -9.46
CA ILE A 199 13.49 -11.94 -9.07
C ILE A 199 13.98 -11.84 -7.62
N VAL A 200 13.33 -12.53 -6.70
CA VAL A 200 13.67 -12.50 -5.27
C VAL A 200 15.10 -12.99 -5.04
N ALA A 201 15.52 -14.07 -5.72
CA ALA A 201 16.89 -14.58 -5.63
C ALA A 201 17.91 -13.62 -6.25
N LYS A 202 17.62 -13.06 -7.44
CA LYS A 202 18.48 -12.13 -8.17
C LYS A 202 18.79 -10.87 -7.36
N TYR A 203 17.77 -10.34 -6.67
CA TYR A 203 17.90 -9.12 -5.87
C TYR A 203 18.16 -9.38 -4.38
N GLN A 204 18.32 -10.65 -3.99
CA GLN A 204 18.60 -11.08 -2.61
C GLN A 204 17.56 -10.58 -1.59
N LEU A 205 16.29 -10.64 -1.98
CA LEU A 205 15.16 -10.20 -1.16
C LEU A 205 14.49 -11.38 -0.45
N LYS A 206 13.60 -11.07 0.48
CA LYS A 206 12.67 -12.01 1.11
C LYS A 206 11.24 -11.74 0.65
N LEU A 207 10.38 -12.72 0.86
CA LEU A 207 8.93 -12.57 0.68
C LEU A 207 8.27 -12.45 2.05
N HIS A 208 7.15 -11.71 2.10
CA HIS A 208 6.21 -11.76 3.20
C HIS A 208 5.60 -13.16 3.29
N GLU A 209 5.44 -13.66 4.51
CA GLU A 209 4.92 -15.00 4.79
C GLU A 209 3.54 -14.94 5.48
N SER A 210 3.26 -13.84 6.19
CA SER A 210 1.96 -13.64 6.83
C SER A 210 1.64 -12.16 6.99
N ILE A 211 0.35 -11.89 7.14
CA ILE A 211 -0.22 -10.56 7.35
C ILE A 211 -1.18 -10.61 8.55
N THR A 212 -1.18 -9.56 9.35
CA THR A 212 -2.10 -9.35 10.47
C THR A 212 -2.88 -8.07 10.23
N VAL A 213 -4.21 -8.14 10.24
CA VAL A 213 -5.08 -6.95 10.17
C VAL A 213 -5.09 -6.25 11.51
N VAL A 214 -5.03 -4.92 11.49
CA VAL A 214 -5.08 -4.06 12.67
C VAL A 214 -6.16 -2.98 12.51
N SER A 215 -6.77 -2.60 13.62
CA SER A 215 -7.92 -1.68 13.67
C SER A 215 -7.67 -0.43 14.50
N SER A 216 -6.47 -0.29 15.08
CA SER A 216 -6.07 0.87 15.88
C SER A 216 -4.58 1.14 15.78
N GLY A 217 -4.18 2.36 16.15
CA GLY A 217 -2.77 2.74 16.23
C GLY A 217 -1.98 1.94 17.28
N GLU A 218 -2.62 1.58 18.40
CA GLU A 218 -2.00 0.75 19.44
C GLU A 218 -1.68 -0.67 18.94
N GLU A 219 -2.64 -1.29 18.23
CA GLU A 219 -2.43 -2.59 17.59
C GLU A 219 -1.33 -2.51 16.53
N LEU A 220 -1.38 -1.49 15.66
CA LEU A 220 -0.38 -1.30 14.61
C LEU A 220 1.04 -1.18 15.20
N ILE A 221 1.23 -0.32 16.20
CA ILE A 221 2.53 -0.08 16.84
C ILE A 221 3.06 -1.37 17.48
N LYS A 222 2.18 -2.12 18.15
CA LYS A 222 2.53 -3.38 18.81
C LYS A 222 2.90 -4.46 17.79
N GLU A 223 2.06 -4.70 16.79
CA GLU A 223 2.28 -5.76 15.79
C GLU A 223 3.50 -5.44 14.91
N ALA A 224 3.72 -4.17 14.54
CA ALA A 224 4.89 -3.74 13.76
C ALA A 224 6.17 -3.60 14.60
N ASN A 225 6.09 -3.72 15.93
CA ASN A 225 7.23 -3.58 16.85
C ASN A 225 8.00 -2.25 16.69
N VAL A 226 7.27 -1.16 16.44
CA VAL A 226 7.80 0.21 16.33
C VAL A 226 7.55 0.99 17.63
N GLY A 227 8.18 2.16 17.76
CA GLY A 227 7.87 3.09 18.84
C GLY A 227 6.61 3.93 18.54
N GLN A 228 6.26 4.85 19.43
CA GLN A 228 5.13 5.76 19.27
C GLN A 228 5.40 6.81 18.19
N PHE A 229 5.25 6.44 16.91
CA PHE A 229 5.45 7.35 15.78
C PHE A 229 4.21 8.17 15.43
N ILE A 230 3.03 7.74 15.86
CA ILE A 230 1.74 8.41 15.60
C ILE A 230 1.48 9.40 16.74
N LYS A 231 1.32 10.69 16.42
CA LYS A 231 0.98 11.73 17.41
C LYS A 231 -0.53 11.95 17.50
N ASP A 232 -0.97 12.64 18.55
CA ASP A 232 -2.39 12.87 18.90
C ASP A 232 -3.25 13.50 17.78
N ALA A 233 -2.63 14.18 16.81
CA ALA A 233 -3.32 14.74 15.66
C ALA A 233 -3.85 13.67 14.68
N ASN A 234 -3.40 12.42 14.79
CA ASN A 234 -3.71 11.33 13.87
C ASN A 234 -4.69 10.32 14.47
N THR A 235 -5.56 9.81 13.61
CA THR A 235 -6.40 8.64 13.87
C THR A 235 -6.10 7.55 12.83
N VAL A 236 -5.79 6.34 13.28
CA VAL A 236 -5.68 5.15 12.43
C VAL A 236 -7.07 4.57 12.21
N LEU A 237 -7.45 4.36 10.95
CA LEU A 237 -8.76 3.81 10.60
C LEU A 237 -8.71 2.29 10.46
N SER A 238 -7.86 1.80 9.58
CA SER A 238 -7.64 0.37 9.33
C SER A 238 -6.28 0.16 8.70
N GLY A 239 -5.67 -1.00 8.95
CA GLY A 239 -4.38 -1.31 8.39
C GLY A 239 -4.02 -2.79 8.50
N TYR A 240 -2.77 -3.08 8.15
CA TYR A 240 -2.20 -4.40 8.28
C TYR A 240 -0.69 -4.34 8.47
N VAL A 241 -0.15 -5.39 9.08
CA VAL A 241 1.27 -5.57 9.36
C VAL A 241 1.72 -6.92 8.84
N TYR A 242 2.79 -6.95 8.05
CA TYR A 242 3.46 -8.17 7.60
C TYR A 242 4.43 -8.69 8.66
N ASN A 243 4.81 -9.96 8.54
CA ASN A 243 5.69 -10.66 9.48
C ASN A 243 7.07 -10.02 9.70
N ASP A 244 7.53 -9.16 8.80
CA ASP A 244 8.83 -8.47 8.91
C ASP A 244 8.73 -7.06 9.52
N GLY A 245 7.50 -6.58 9.79
CA GLY A 245 7.24 -5.22 10.27
C GLY A 245 6.94 -4.20 9.17
N THR A 246 6.86 -4.61 7.89
CA THR A 246 6.23 -3.80 6.84
C THR A 246 4.77 -3.59 7.21
N PHE A 247 4.24 -2.39 7.10
CA PHE A 247 2.84 -2.12 7.45
C PHE A 247 2.23 -1.04 6.59
N HIS A 248 0.91 -1.11 6.46
CA HIS A 248 0.12 -0.09 5.79
C HIS A 248 -1.10 0.26 6.63
N PHE A 249 -1.52 1.51 6.59
CA PHE A 249 -2.79 1.92 7.18
C PHE A 249 -3.36 3.15 6.50
N ASP A 250 -4.69 3.22 6.48
CA ASP A 250 -5.43 4.44 6.16
C ASP A 250 -5.62 5.24 7.44
N GLY A 251 -5.45 6.55 7.33
CA GLY A 251 -5.53 7.45 8.47
C GLY A 251 -6.10 8.81 8.14
N GLU A 252 -6.46 9.52 9.21
CA GLU A 252 -6.93 10.90 9.16
C GLU A 252 -6.09 11.74 10.12
N ALA A 253 -5.72 12.95 9.72
CA ALA A 253 -5.07 13.92 10.57
C ALA A 253 -5.90 15.21 10.67
N LEU A 254 -5.96 15.81 11.87
CA LEU A 254 -6.52 17.14 12.07
C LEU A 254 -5.39 18.13 12.35
N LEU A 255 -5.10 19.00 11.38
CA LEU A 255 -4.11 20.05 11.51
C LEU A 255 -4.61 21.15 12.47
N LYS A 256 -3.69 21.95 13.02
CA LYS A 256 -3.96 23.03 13.98
C LYS A 256 -4.88 24.10 13.41
N ASN A 257 -4.85 24.32 12.09
CA ASN A 257 -5.76 25.24 11.40
C ASN A 257 -7.17 24.65 11.19
N GLY A 258 -7.46 23.44 11.69
CA GLY A 258 -8.74 22.76 11.59
C GLY A 258 -8.92 21.98 10.29
N ARG A 259 -7.90 21.92 9.42
CA ARG A 259 -7.96 21.15 8.18
C ARG A 259 -7.84 19.66 8.47
N LYS A 260 -8.75 18.89 7.91
CA LYS A 260 -8.70 17.43 7.90
C LYS A 260 -7.88 16.95 6.69
N ILE A 261 -6.99 15.98 6.92
CA ILE A 261 -6.16 15.34 5.91
C ILE A 261 -6.45 13.84 5.94
N ASP A 262 -6.94 13.29 4.84
CA ASP A 262 -7.08 11.84 4.66
C ASP A 262 -5.83 11.32 3.92
N TYR A 263 -5.25 10.22 4.38
CA TYR A 263 -3.99 9.70 3.84
C TYR A 263 -3.87 8.18 3.93
N GLN A 264 -2.93 7.64 3.17
CA GLN A 264 -2.51 6.24 3.22
C GLN A 264 -1.02 6.19 3.55
N PHE A 265 -0.66 5.47 4.61
CA PHE A 265 0.70 5.37 5.09
C PHE A 265 1.23 3.96 4.79
N GLY A 266 2.40 3.87 4.15
CA GLY A 266 3.14 2.63 3.97
C GLY A 266 4.54 2.72 4.56
N ASN A 267 4.94 1.70 5.33
CA ASN A 267 6.31 1.47 5.78
C ASN A 267 6.80 0.14 5.19
N TYR A 268 7.88 0.19 4.41
CA TYR A 268 8.45 -0.93 3.67
C TYR A 268 9.82 -1.29 4.22
N VAL A 269 9.94 -2.44 4.89
CA VAL A 269 11.20 -2.91 5.47
C VAL A 269 12.18 -3.30 4.35
N LYS A 270 13.42 -2.79 4.44
CA LYS A 270 14.49 -3.05 3.47
C LYS A 270 14.88 -4.53 3.48
N GLY A 271 15.18 -5.07 2.31
CA GLY A 271 15.48 -6.49 2.10
C GLY A 271 14.25 -7.38 1.89
N THR A 272 13.05 -6.81 1.81
CA THR A 272 11.81 -7.54 1.51
C THR A 272 11.19 -7.04 0.21
N PHE A 273 10.70 -7.97 -0.60
CA PHE A 273 9.99 -7.66 -1.84
C PHE A 273 8.53 -7.31 -1.56
N SER A 274 8.08 -6.19 -2.13
CA SER A 274 6.69 -5.79 -2.23
C SER A 274 6.33 -5.57 -3.70
N ASP A 275 5.08 -5.84 -4.06
CA ASP A 275 4.50 -5.56 -5.38
C ASP A 275 3.47 -4.42 -5.31
N THR A 276 3.58 -3.54 -4.30
CA THR A 276 2.77 -2.33 -4.21
C THR A 276 3.34 -1.20 -5.06
N TYR A 277 2.48 -0.50 -5.78
CA TYR A 277 2.80 0.68 -6.59
C TYR A 277 1.79 1.79 -6.29
N LEU A 278 2.18 3.04 -6.52
CA LEU A 278 1.27 4.18 -6.40
C LEU A 278 1.16 4.90 -7.73
N ASN A 279 -0.08 5.09 -8.19
CA ASN A 279 -0.39 6.00 -9.28
C ASN A 279 -0.35 7.44 -8.76
N ILE A 280 0.52 8.26 -9.36
CA ILE A 280 0.71 9.66 -8.98
C ILE A 280 0.18 10.65 -10.03
N GLY A 281 -0.44 10.18 -11.11
CA GLY A 281 -0.85 11.04 -12.23
C GLY A 281 0.37 11.52 -13.03
N ASP A 282 0.43 12.80 -13.36
CA ASP A 282 1.59 13.39 -14.02
C ASP A 282 2.68 13.76 -13.00
N ALA A 283 3.79 13.01 -12.97
CA ALA A 283 4.90 13.29 -12.05
C ALA A 283 5.54 14.66 -12.30
N SER A 284 5.39 15.23 -13.50
CA SER A 284 5.93 16.54 -13.84
C SER A 284 5.15 17.71 -13.22
N SER A 285 3.94 17.45 -12.72
CA SER A 285 3.06 18.45 -12.08
C SER A 285 3.45 18.77 -10.63
N TYR A 286 4.31 17.97 -10.00
CA TYR A 286 4.62 18.12 -8.58
C TYR A 286 5.70 19.17 -8.33
N ALA A 287 5.47 19.99 -7.31
CA ALA A 287 6.51 20.76 -6.65
C ALA A 287 7.16 19.89 -5.57
N GLU A 288 8.48 19.78 -5.56
CA GLU A 288 9.23 18.88 -4.67
C GLU A 288 10.28 19.63 -3.85
N TRP A 289 10.42 19.32 -2.56
CA TRP A 289 11.43 19.93 -1.68
C TRP A 289 11.78 19.07 -0.47
N GLU A 290 13.00 19.18 0.04
CA GLU A 290 13.36 18.55 1.33
C GLU A 290 12.73 19.32 2.49
N TYR A 291 12.27 18.58 3.50
CA TYR A 291 11.85 19.16 4.78
C TYR A 291 12.49 18.40 5.93
N LYS A 292 12.90 19.14 6.97
CA LYS A 292 13.36 18.55 8.23
C LYS A 292 12.20 18.66 9.22
N THR A 293 11.64 17.52 9.59
CA THR A 293 10.51 17.46 10.53
C THR A 293 10.90 17.97 11.91
N GLY A 294 9.92 18.28 12.74
CA GLY A 294 10.07 18.64 14.15
C GLY A 294 10.74 17.54 14.99
N SER A 295 10.71 16.27 14.55
CA SER A 295 11.50 15.18 15.17
C SER A 295 12.94 15.10 14.66
N GLY A 296 13.30 15.92 13.68
CA GLY A 296 14.65 16.04 13.14
C GLY A 296 14.97 15.13 11.96
N GLN A 297 14.04 14.26 11.55
CA GLN A 297 14.18 13.41 10.37
C GLN A 297 14.03 14.25 9.11
N LYS A 298 14.88 13.98 8.10
CA LYS A 298 14.69 14.55 6.76
C LYS A 298 13.67 13.71 6.01
N VAL A 299 12.73 14.38 5.35
CA VAL A 299 11.73 13.80 4.46
C VAL A 299 11.72 14.54 3.13
N SER A 300 11.34 13.84 2.07
CA SER A 300 11.03 14.42 0.78
C SER A 300 9.54 14.73 0.71
N LEU A 301 9.19 15.98 0.43
CA LEU A 301 7.80 16.39 0.22
C LEU A 301 7.56 16.65 -1.26
N ALA A 302 6.41 16.20 -1.75
CA ALA A 302 5.95 16.50 -3.10
C ALA A 302 4.48 16.91 -3.08
N LEU A 303 4.15 18.06 -3.68
CA LEU A 303 2.79 18.60 -3.74
C LEU A 303 2.36 18.71 -5.21
N GLY A 304 1.41 17.87 -5.62
CA GLY A 304 0.76 17.92 -6.92
C GLY A 304 -0.64 18.52 -6.83
N ASP A 305 -1.38 18.52 -7.93
CA ASP A 305 -2.68 19.18 -8.03
C ASP A 305 -3.77 18.48 -7.19
N THR A 306 -3.78 17.15 -7.22
CA THR A 306 -4.83 16.31 -6.62
C THR A 306 -4.35 15.50 -5.41
N LYS A 307 -3.04 15.33 -5.24
CA LYS A 307 -2.45 14.60 -4.12
C LYS A 307 -1.06 15.14 -3.75
N ALA A 308 -0.57 14.73 -2.59
CA ALA A 308 0.77 15.04 -2.12
C ALA A 308 1.44 13.79 -1.53
N LEU A 309 2.76 13.83 -1.40
CA LEU A 309 3.56 12.74 -0.87
C LEU A 309 4.49 13.22 0.25
N VAL A 310 4.64 12.37 1.27
CA VAL A 310 5.73 12.44 2.25
C VAL A 310 6.54 11.16 2.11
N ILE A 311 7.82 11.28 1.80
CA ILE A 311 8.71 10.13 1.62
C ILE A 311 9.88 10.24 2.60
N ALA A 312 10.15 9.17 3.35
CA ALA A 312 11.30 9.11 4.25
C ALA A 312 12.13 7.86 3.96
N ASP A 313 13.42 8.05 3.67
CA ASP A 313 14.40 6.97 3.62
C ASP A 313 15.01 6.80 5.02
N LEU A 314 14.51 5.80 5.74
CA LEU A 314 14.96 5.47 7.08
C LEU A 314 16.06 4.42 7.02
N LYS A 315 16.68 4.14 8.17
CA LYS A 315 17.79 3.20 8.23
C LYS A 315 17.41 1.81 7.72
N ASN A 316 16.28 1.27 8.18
CA ASN A 316 15.85 -0.09 7.86
C ASN A 316 14.57 -0.16 7.04
N SER A 317 13.94 0.97 6.70
CA SER A 317 12.71 0.99 5.91
C SER A 317 12.59 2.22 5.02
N TYR A 318 11.69 2.15 4.05
CA TYR A 318 11.19 3.30 3.30
C TYR A 318 9.78 3.61 3.78
N VAL A 319 9.49 4.87 4.07
CA VAL A 319 8.15 5.33 4.38
C VAL A 319 7.64 6.16 3.22
N VAL A 320 6.43 5.86 2.77
CA VAL A 320 5.69 6.69 1.80
C VAL A 320 4.29 6.94 2.32
N ILE A 321 3.91 8.20 2.40
CA ILE A 321 2.57 8.63 2.78
C ILE A 321 1.92 9.29 1.56
N ASN A 322 0.85 8.68 1.06
CA ASN A 322 -0.02 9.24 0.02
C ASN A 322 -1.09 10.11 0.68
N VAL A 323 -0.96 11.43 0.53
CA VAL A 323 -1.94 12.40 1.02
C VAL A 323 -3.00 12.58 -0.05
N LEU A 324 -4.26 12.27 0.27
CA LEU A 324 -5.40 12.26 -0.66
C LEU A 324 -5.93 13.67 -0.96
N SER A 325 -5.03 14.66 -0.98
CA SER A 325 -5.30 16.07 -1.22
C SER A 325 -4.07 16.74 -1.84
N GLY A 326 -4.28 17.58 -2.84
CA GLY A 326 -3.23 18.35 -3.52
C GLY A 326 -3.39 19.86 -3.33
N ASN A 327 -2.71 20.64 -4.17
CA ASN A 327 -2.57 22.10 -4.03
C ASN A 327 -3.90 22.88 -4.07
N SER A 328 -4.97 22.28 -4.61
CA SER A 328 -6.33 22.84 -4.59
C SER A 328 -6.93 22.87 -3.19
N MET A 329 -6.45 22.02 -2.28
CA MET A 329 -6.96 21.87 -0.93
C MET A 329 -5.92 22.14 0.16
N ILE A 330 -4.64 21.83 -0.07
CA ILE A 330 -3.58 21.97 0.94
C ILE A 330 -2.45 22.88 0.45
N THR A 331 -1.85 23.60 1.38
CA THR A 331 -0.68 24.46 1.16
C THR A 331 0.63 23.73 1.47
N VAL A 332 1.75 24.36 1.14
CA VAL A 332 3.09 23.90 1.55
C VAL A 332 3.19 23.79 3.08
N ASP A 333 2.68 24.78 3.81
CA ASP A 333 2.70 24.79 5.28
C ASP A 333 1.81 23.69 5.86
N ASP A 334 0.64 23.42 5.25
CA ASP A 334 -0.22 22.30 5.63
C ASP A 334 0.51 20.95 5.48
N LEU A 335 1.25 20.74 4.39
CA LEU A 335 1.98 19.49 4.14
C LEU A 335 3.17 19.31 5.10
N GLN A 336 3.88 20.40 5.43
CA GLN A 336 4.95 20.37 6.44
C GLN A 336 4.39 20.07 7.83
N GLU A 337 3.29 20.72 8.22
CA GLU A 337 2.61 20.44 9.49
C GLU A 337 2.10 19.00 9.55
N PHE A 338 1.54 18.50 8.44
CA PHE A 338 1.13 17.10 8.33
C PHE A 338 2.31 16.14 8.52
N ALA A 339 3.45 16.38 7.88
CA ALA A 339 4.66 15.57 8.09
C ALA A 339 5.10 15.57 9.57
N ASP A 340 4.92 16.71 10.27
CA ASP A 340 5.20 16.84 11.70
C ASP A 340 4.21 16.11 12.61
N CYS A 341 3.11 15.57 12.09
CA CYS A 341 2.20 14.73 12.85
C CYS A 341 2.76 13.32 13.09
N PHE A 342 3.93 12.99 12.51
CA PHE A 342 4.63 11.72 12.71
C PHE A 342 6.00 11.92 13.36
N ASP A 343 6.43 10.96 14.18
CA ASP A 343 7.81 10.83 14.64
C ASP A 343 8.49 9.64 13.96
N PHE A 344 9.01 9.90 12.75
CA PHE A 344 9.71 8.90 11.94
C PHE A 344 10.92 8.25 12.66
N SER A 345 11.48 8.88 13.69
CA SER A 345 12.60 8.29 14.46
C SER A 345 12.20 7.05 15.27
N GLN A 346 10.90 6.85 15.49
CA GLN A 346 10.33 5.71 16.20
C GLN A 346 10.09 4.50 15.28
N ILE A 347 10.20 4.67 13.97
CA ILE A 347 10.10 3.60 12.99
C ILE A 347 11.52 3.03 12.80
N LYS A 348 11.68 1.73 13.10
CA LYS A 348 13.00 1.09 13.21
C LYS A 348 13.58 0.75 11.86
#